data_AF-A0A7V8W838-F1
#
_entry.id   AF-A0A7V8W838-F1
#
_cell.length_a   1.000
_cell.length_b   1.000
_cell.length_c   1.000
_cell.angle_alpha   90.00
_cell.angle_beta   90.00
_cell.angle_gamma   90.00
#
_symmetry.space_group_name_H-M   'P 1'
#
loop_
_entity.id
_entity.type
_entity.pdbx_description
1 polymer ?
#
loop_
_entity_poly.entity_id
_entity_poly.type
_entity_poly.pdbx_seq_one_letter_code
_entity_poly.pdbx_strand_id
1 'polypeptide(L)'
;MTNRLAHSGLTVFFLALSACVPQQYYWGSYENTLYDRHVNPSPTGQAEAITSIEAFIAEADMVHGRIPPGVYADYGYLLFKQGRTDDALLALKKESELYQESKPLMDRMISRIESKWDLDTAPEEKKPSP
;
A
#
# COMPACT_ATOMS: atom_id res chain seq x y z
N MET A 1 -50.39 -29.57 24.80
CA MET A 1 -50.42 -28.60 23.69
C MET A 1 -50.00 -27.23 24.20
N THR A 2 -48.80 -26.76 23.84
CA THR A 2 -48.51 -25.42 23.28
C THR A 2 -47.01 -25.15 23.33
N ASN A 3 -46.50 -24.67 22.20
CA ASN A 3 -45.11 -24.60 21.79
C ASN A 3 -44.73 -23.11 21.65
N ARG A 4 -44.09 -22.47 22.63
CA ARG A 4 -43.65 -21.05 22.63
C ARG A 4 -42.58 -20.94 23.72
N LEU A 5 -41.33 -20.53 23.55
CA LEU A 5 -40.75 -19.41 22.81
C LEU A 5 -39.28 -19.76 22.48
N ALA A 6 -38.96 -20.05 21.21
CA ALA A 6 -37.57 -20.21 20.75
C ALA A 6 -37.19 -19.16 19.68
N HIS A 7 -37.85 -18.00 19.68
CA HIS A 7 -37.69 -16.99 18.62
C HIS A 7 -37.00 -15.70 19.09
N SER A 8 -36.80 -15.49 20.40
CA SER A 8 -36.20 -14.24 20.91
C SER A 8 -34.67 -14.16 20.77
N GLY A 9 -33.97 -15.27 20.54
CA GLY A 9 -32.52 -15.27 20.32
C GLY A 9 -32.11 -14.88 18.89
N LEU A 10 -32.97 -15.15 17.90
CA LEU A 10 -32.65 -14.93 16.48
C LEU A 10 -32.74 -13.45 16.08
N THR A 11 -33.58 -12.66 16.77
CA THR A 11 -33.83 -11.25 16.42
C THR A 11 -32.68 -10.32 16.83
N VAL A 12 -31.90 -10.67 17.86
CA VAL A 12 -30.75 -9.85 18.33
C VAL A 12 -29.53 -10.01 17.41
N PHE A 13 -29.38 -11.17 16.74
CA PHE A 13 -28.27 -11.42 15.82
C PHE A 13 -28.37 -10.60 14.52
N PHE A 14 -29.58 -10.29 14.06
CA PHE A 14 -29.79 -9.53 12.81
C PHE A 14 -29.57 -8.02 12.94
N LEU A 15 -29.66 -7.45 14.15
CA LEU A 15 -29.47 -6.01 14.38
C LEU A 15 -27.99 -5.57 14.39
N ALA A 16 -27.04 -6.51 14.42
CA ALA A 16 -25.60 -6.21 14.48
C ALA A 16 -24.96 -5.95 13.10
N LEU A 17 -25.71 -6.07 11.98
CA LEU A 17 -25.16 -5.92 10.63
C LEU A 17 -25.27 -4.50 10.05
N SER A 18 -25.84 -3.52 10.76
CA SER A 18 -25.99 -2.14 10.26
C SER A 18 -24.95 -1.17 10.82
N ALA A 19 -23.67 -1.57 10.84
CA ALA A 19 -22.56 -0.64 11.07
C ALA A 19 -22.12 -0.04 9.71
N CYS A 20 -22.80 1.02 9.27
CA CYS A 20 -22.28 1.86 8.18
C CYS A 20 -21.14 2.71 8.77
N VAL A 21 -19.89 2.36 8.47
CA VAL A 21 -18.73 3.19 8.85
C VAL A 21 -18.66 4.35 7.86
N PRO A 22 -18.62 5.62 8.32
CA PRO A 22 -18.42 6.76 7.43
C PRO A 22 -17.11 6.61 6.67
N GLN A 23 -16.97 7.30 5.53
CA GLN A 23 -15.77 7.23 4.69
C GLN A 23 -14.51 7.49 5.54
N GLN A 24 -13.74 6.44 5.79
CA GLN A 24 -12.61 6.45 6.72
C GLN A 24 -11.31 6.96 6.07
N TYR A 25 -11.24 6.89 4.74
CA TYR A 25 -10.04 7.19 3.96
C TYR A 25 -10.33 8.23 2.88
N TYR A 26 -9.32 9.04 2.59
CA TYR A 26 -9.35 10.01 1.52
C TYR A 26 -8.68 9.39 0.29
N TRP A 27 -9.44 9.08 -0.76
CA TRP A 27 -8.93 8.43 -1.97
C TRP A 27 -8.53 9.42 -3.07
N GLY A 28 -9.06 10.65 -3.04
CA GLY A 28 -8.66 11.76 -3.92
C GLY A 28 -8.47 11.33 -5.39
N SER A 29 -7.33 11.71 -5.96
CA SER A 29 -6.91 11.39 -7.33
C SER A 29 -6.22 10.02 -7.49
N TYR A 30 -6.05 9.24 -6.41
CA TYR A 30 -5.33 7.97 -6.46
C TYR A 30 -6.03 6.94 -7.35
N GLU A 31 -7.37 6.88 -7.35
CA GLU A 31 -8.13 5.95 -8.19
C GLU A 31 -7.87 6.16 -9.69
N ASN A 32 -7.82 7.43 -10.12
CA ASN A 32 -7.48 7.78 -11.50
C ASN A 32 -6.05 7.36 -11.83
N THR A 33 -5.12 7.56 -10.89
CA THR A 33 -3.72 7.15 -11.06
C THR A 33 -3.59 5.64 -11.31
N LEU A 34 -4.37 4.82 -10.60
CA LEU A 34 -4.41 3.37 -10.82
C LEU A 34 -4.91 3.02 -12.22
N TYR A 35 -5.99 3.67 -12.66
CA TYR A 35 -6.57 3.46 -13.98
C TYR A 35 -5.60 3.87 -15.10
N ASP A 36 -5.06 5.08 -15.02
CA ASP A 36 -4.16 5.65 -16.03
C ASP A 36 -2.90 4.80 -16.19
N ARG A 37 -2.31 4.35 -15.08
CA ARG A 37 -1.17 3.43 -15.11
C ARG A 37 -1.53 2.06 -15.68
N HIS A 38 -2.74 1.57 -15.43
CA HIS A 38 -3.19 0.29 -15.98
C HIS A 38 -3.31 0.35 -17.51
N VAL A 39 -3.84 1.45 -18.05
CA VAL A 39 -3.96 1.65 -19.51
C VAL A 39 -2.62 2.02 -20.16
N ASN A 40 -1.69 2.65 -19.42
CA ASN A 40 -0.36 3.02 -19.87
C ASN A 40 0.75 2.45 -18.94
N PRO A 41 1.10 1.15 -19.05
CA PRO A 41 2.06 0.51 -18.16
C PRO A 41 3.54 0.84 -18.50
N SER A 42 3.78 1.77 -19.42
CA SER A 42 5.13 2.16 -19.86
C SER A 42 5.98 2.70 -18.69
N PRO A 43 7.32 2.72 -18.83
CA PRO A 43 8.18 3.37 -17.83
C PRO A 43 7.78 4.82 -17.55
N THR A 44 7.36 5.55 -18.60
CA THR A 44 6.84 6.91 -18.48
C THR A 44 5.54 6.96 -17.68
N GLY A 45 4.56 6.09 -17.98
CA GLY A 45 3.30 6.02 -17.23
C GLY A 45 3.50 5.65 -15.76
N GLN A 46 4.55 4.88 -15.44
CA GLN A 46 4.93 4.62 -14.05
C GLN A 46 5.54 5.85 -13.35
N ALA A 47 6.31 6.68 -14.06
CA ALA A 47 6.83 7.95 -13.51
C ALA A 47 5.73 8.99 -13.29
N GLU A 48 4.78 9.06 -14.22
CA GLU A 48 3.56 9.85 -14.05
C GLU A 48 2.77 9.38 -12.83
N ALA A 49 2.62 8.07 -12.63
CA ALA A 49 1.95 7.52 -11.46
C ALA A 49 2.64 7.88 -10.13
N ILE A 50 3.98 7.85 -10.06
CA ILE A 50 4.73 8.33 -8.90
C ILE A 50 4.38 9.79 -8.60
N THR A 51 4.40 10.65 -9.62
CA THR A 51 4.10 12.08 -9.48
C THR A 51 2.67 12.30 -8.98
N SER A 52 1.70 11.57 -9.53
CA SER A 52 0.30 11.66 -9.11
C SER A 52 0.08 11.16 -7.68
N ILE A 53 0.77 10.09 -7.26
CA ILE A 53 0.71 9.60 -5.88
C ILE A 53 1.33 10.61 -4.90
N GLU A 54 2.46 11.23 -5.25
CA GLU A 54 3.08 12.29 -4.44
C GLU A 54 2.13 13.48 -4.25
N ALA A 55 1.48 13.93 -5.33
CA ALA A 55 0.48 15.00 -5.26
C ALA A 55 -0.73 14.62 -4.40
N PHE A 56 -1.22 13.38 -4.55
CA PHE A 56 -2.30 12.84 -3.73
C PHE A 56 -1.94 12.80 -2.24
N ILE A 57 -0.74 12.34 -1.87
CA ILE A 57 -0.28 12.30 -0.48
C ILE A 57 -0.23 13.72 0.10
N ALA A 58 0.30 14.68 -0.65
CA ALA A 58 0.34 16.08 -0.23
C ALA A 58 -1.07 16.68 -0.05
N GLU A 59 -2.01 16.39 -0.96
CA GLU A 59 -3.40 16.81 -0.85
C GLU A 59 -4.07 16.21 0.39
N ALA A 60 -3.88 14.92 0.64
CA ALA A 60 -4.42 14.23 1.81
C ALA A 60 -3.90 14.85 3.12
N ASP A 61 -2.61 15.18 3.19
CA ASP A 61 -2.02 15.86 4.34
C ASP A 61 -2.67 17.24 4.58
N MET A 62 -2.93 18.00 3.51
CA MET A 62 -3.57 19.33 3.58
C MET A 62 -5.00 19.28 4.10
N VAL A 63 -5.77 18.24 3.72
CA VAL A 63 -7.16 18.08 4.16
C VAL A 63 -7.29 17.26 5.45
N HIS A 64 -6.16 16.94 6.09
CA HIS A 64 -6.08 16.01 7.24
C HIS A 64 -6.78 14.67 6.97
N GLY A 65 -6.77 14.23 5.70
CA GLY A 65 -7.34 12.99 5.24
C GLY A 65 -6.41 11.83 5.59
N ARG A 66 -7.00 10.73 6.07
CA ARG A 66 -6.22 9.49 6.26
C ARG A 66 -5.96 8.87 4.89
N ILE A 67 -4.68 8.70 4.55
CA ILE A 67 -4.25 7.90 3.40
C ILE A 67 -4.91 6.51 3.48
N PRO A 68 -5.30 5.88 2.37
CA PRO A 68 -5.82 4.52 2.37
C PRO A 68 -4.71 3.46 2.47
N PRO A 69 -5.01 2.26 3.00
CA PRO A 69 -4.07 1.15 2.98
C PRO A 69 -3.66 0.81 1.55
N GLY A 70 -2.39 0.48 1.38
CA GLY A 70 -1.78 0.08 0.12
C GLY A 70 -1.20 1.21 -0.72
N VAL A 71 -1.50 2.48 -0.44
CA VAL A 71 -0.95 3.59 -1.24
C VAL A 71 0.56 3.72 -1.04
N TYR A 72 1.05 3.66 0.20
CA TYR A 72 2.49 3.72 0.45
C TYR A 72 3.20 2.44 -0.03
N ALA A 73 2.53 1.29 0.02
CA ALA A 73 3.03 0.06 -0.60
C ALA A 73 3.23 0.22 -2.11
N ASP A 74 2.23 0.74 -2.82
CA ASP A 74 2.27 0.96 -4.26
C ASP A 74 3.33 2.00 -4.64
N TYR A 75 3.36 3.11 -3.91
CA TYR A 75 4.36 4.15 -4.07
C TYR A 75 5.78 3.60 -3.92
N GLY A 76 6.05 2.87 -2.83
CA GLY A 76 7.35 2.26 -2.57
C GLY A 76 7.74 1.26 -3.66
N TYR A 77 6.79 0.46 -4.16
CA TYR A 77 7.03 -0.46 -5.27
C TYR A 77 7.42 0.28 -6.57
N LEU A 78 6.71 1.35 -6.93
CA LEU A 78 7.03 2.15 -8.11
C LEU A 78 8.40 2.83 -8.00
N LEU A 79 8.70 3.42 -6.84
CA LEU A 79 9.99 4.04 -6.56
C LEU A 79 11.14 3.05 -6.74
N PHE A 80 11.00 1.84 -6.18
CA PHE A 80 11.99 0.79 -6.31
C PHE A 80 12.23 0.43 -7.78
N LYS A 81 11.17 0.32 -8.58
CA LYS A 81 11.30 0.01 -10.02
C LYS A 81 12.01 1.10 -10.82
N GLN A 82 12.07 2.33 -10.31
CA GLN A 82 12.86 3.43 -10.91
C GLN A 82 14.26 3.58 -10.32
N GLY A 83 14.68 2.68 -9.43
CA GLY A 83 15.98 2.76 -8.76
C GLY A 83 16.04 3.79 -7.63
N ARG A 84 14.89 4.36 -7.22
CA ARG A 84 14.80 5.25 -6.04
C ARG A 84 14.70 4.42 -4.76
N THR A 85 15.75 3.66 -4.47
CA THR A 85 15.75 2.62 -3.42
C THR A 85 15.49 3.17 -2.02
N ASP A 86 16.16 4.26 -1.62
CA ASP A 86 15.98 4.83 -0.27
C ASP A 86 14.56 5.33 -0.04
N ASP A 87 14.00 6.05 -1.03
CA ASP A 87 12.61 6.52 -1.01
C ASP A 87 11.64 5.33 -0.93
N ALA A 88 11.92 4.26 -1.67
CA ALA A 88 11.11 3.06 -1.65
C ALA A 88 11.07 2.42 -0.26
N LEU A 89 12.23 2.28 0.39
CA LEU A 89 12.32 1.75 1.76
C LEU A 89 11.57 2.62 2.76
N LEU A 90 11.64 3.95 2.62
CA LEU A 90 10.90 4.87 3.48
C LEU A 90 9.38 4.70 3.32
N ALA A 91 8.89 4.62 2.07
CA ALA A 91 7.47 4.41 1.79
C ALA A 91 6.96 3.06 2.33
N LEU A 92 7.69 1.97 2.10
CA LEU A 92 7.31 0.64 2.59
C LEU A 92 7.29 0.56 4.12
N LYS A 93 8.22 1.25 4.80
CA LYS A 93 8.22 1.37 6.27
C LYS A 93 6.99 2.16 6.74
N LYS A 94 6.66 3.26 6.05
CA LYS A 94 5.48 4.07 6.36
C LYS A 94 4.18 3.28 6.27
N GLU A 95 4.02 2.45 5.23
CA GLU A 95 2.87 1.54 5.10
C GLU A 95 2.77 0.58 6.30
N SER A 96 3.89 -0.06 6.66
CA SER A 96 3.97 -1.01 7.79
C SER A 96 3.58 -0.36 9.13
N GLU A 97 3.96 0.89 9.34
CA GLU A 97 3.62 1.68 10.54
C GLU A 97 2.14 2.08 10.59
N LEU A 98 1.55 2.43 9.45
CA LEU A 98 0.16 2.87 9.36
C LEU A 98 -0.84 1.70 9.40
N TYR A 99 -0.45 0.56 8.83
CA TYR A 99 -1.32 -0.60 8.62
C TYR A 99 -0.61 -1.87 9.06
N GLN A 100 -0.85 -2.28 10.30
CA GLN A 100 -0.23 -3.47 10.89
C GLN A 100 -0.54 -4.75 10.11
N GLU A 101 -1.67 -4.80 9.41
CA GLU A 101 -2.05 -5.88 8.49
C GLU A 101 -1.11 -6.02 7.29
N SER A 102 -0.49 -4.92 6.84
CA SER A 102 0.44 -4.90 5.70
C SER A 102 1.85 -5.37 6.07
N LYS A 103 2.19 -5.29 7.37
CA LYS A 103 3.55 -5.47 7.88
C LYS A 103 4.26 -6.73 7.37
N PRO A 104 3.66 -7.94 7.36
CA PRO A 104 4.34 -9.13 6.85
C PRO A 104 4.71 -9.07 5.37
N LEU A 105 3.98 -8.28 4.55
CA LEU A 105 4.34 -8.04 3.16
C LEU A 105 5.46 -7.00 3.06
N MET A 106 5.34 -5.88 3.78
CA MET A 106 6.32 -4.80 3.76
C MET A 106 7.69 -5.26 4.24
N ASP A 107 7.75 -6.02 5.35
CA ASP A 107 9.00 -6.58 5.88
C ASP A 107 9.69 -7.47 4.82
N ARG A 108 8.92 -8.32 4.11
CA ARG A 108 9.45 -9.16 3.03
C ARG A 108 9.95 -8.36 1.83
N MET A 109 9.27 -7.29 1.46
CA MET A 109 9.70 -6.41 0.36
C MET A 109 10.98 -5.67 0.73
N ILE A 110 11.03 -5.07 1.92
CA ILE A 110 12.21 -4.38 2.46
C ILE A 110 13.42 -5.31 2.46
N SER A 111 13.31 -6.51 3.06
CA SER A 111 14.44 -7.45 3.10
C SER A 111 14.95 -7.85 1.73
N ARG A 112 14.06 -7.98 0.73
CA ARG A 112 14.45 -8.29 -0.66
C ARG A 112 15.18 -7.13 -1.33
N ILE A 113 14.73 -5.90 -1.10
CA ILE A 113 15.34 -4.68 -1.64
C ILE A 113 16.74 -4.51 -1.05
N GLU A 114 16.87 -4.61 0.28
CA GLU A 114 18.16 -4.51 0.99
C GLU A 114 19.12 -5.62 0.53
N SER A 115 18.65 -6.87 0.45
CA SER A 115 19.50 -7.97 -0.03
C SER A 115 19.98 -7.77 -1.47
N LYS A 116 19.13 -7.23 -2.36
CA LYS A 116 19.53 -6.94 -3.74
C LYS A 116 20.54 -5.78 -3.79
N TRP A 117 20.35 -4.76 -2.96
CA TRP A 117 21.25 -3.61 -2.88
C TRP A 117 22.64 -4.00 -2.36
N ASP A 118 22.72 -4.86 -1.36
CA ASP A 118 24.00 -5.34 -0.82
C ASP A 118 24.81 -6.10 -1.88
N LEU A 119 24.14 -6.82 -2.79
CA LEU A 119 24.77 -7.50 -3.91
C LEU A 119 25.26 -6.53 -5.00
N ASP A 120 24.49 -5.49 -5.30
CA ASP A 120 24.82 -4.50 -6.33
C ASP A 120 25.91 -3.50 -5.85
N THR A 121 26.10 -3.34 -4.53
CA THR A 121 27.09 -2.43 -3.91
C THR A 121 28.37 -3.11 -3.43
N ALA A 122 28.42 -4.44 -3.44
CA ALA A 122 29.63 -5.18 -3.14
C ALA A 122 30.74 -4.84 -4.17
N PRO A 123 32.00 -4.59 -3.74
CA PRO A 123 33.11 -4.43 -4.66
C PRO A 123 33.20 -5.65 -5.57
N GLU A 124 33.23 -5.46 -6.89
CA GLU A 124 33.37 -6.54 -7.86
C GLU A 124 34.63 -7.36 -7.52
N GLU A 125 34.45 -8.56 -6.97
CA GLU A 125 35.57 -9.44 -6.67
C GLU A 125 36.20 -9.85 -8.01
N LYS A 126 37.38 -9.30 -8.28
CA LYS A 126 38.13 -9.50 -9.52
C LYS A 126 38.43 -10.99 -9.67
N LYS A 127 37.57 -11.68 -10.42
CA LYS A 127 37.68 -13.12 -10.69
C LYS A 127 39.08 -13.39 -11.25
N PRO A 128 39.85 -14.35 -10.70
CA PRO A 128 41.16 -14.67 -11.24
C PRO A 128 40.99 -15.07 -12.71
N SER A 129 41.73 -14.36 -13.57
CA SER A 129 41.79 -14.65 -15.00
C SER A 129 42.23 -16.10 -15.19
N PRO A 130 41.60 -16.86 -16.12
CA PRO A 130 42.02 -18.23 -16.42
C PRO A 130 43.47 -18.30 -16.92
#